data_AF-A0A1I4KIF3-F1
#
_entry.id   AF-A0A1I4KIF3-F1
#
_cell.length_a   1.000
_cell.length_b   1.000
_cell.length_c   1.000
_cell.angle_alpha   90.00
_cell.angle_beta   90.00
_cell.angle_gamma   90.00
#
_symmetry.space_group_name_H-M   'P 1'
#
loop_
_entity.id
_entity.type
_entity.pdbx_description
1 polymer ?
#
loop_
_entity_poly.entity_id
_entity_poly.type
_entity_poly.pdbx_seq_one_letter_code
_entity_poly.pdbx_strand_id
1 'polypeptide(L)'
;MRSLNRGTVGNNVMYFETGQGSALSADANFGIDQQTCEARAYAVARHFSPLLTNTVVGFIGPEYLYHGKQLIRAGLAGHFVENCWACRWAVILLHKSRRN
;
A
#
# COMPACT_ATOMS: atom_id res chain seq x y z
N MET A 1 16.85 12.37 9.99
CA MET A 1 17.59 11.22 9.40
C MET A 1 18.70 11.69 8.46
N ARG A 2 18.43 12.56 7.48
CA ARG A 2 19.50 13.23 6.69
C ARG A 2 20.51 13.98 7.57
N SER A 3 20.04 14.64 8.62
CA SER A 3 20.90 15.29 9.63
C SER A 3 21.82 14.36 10.41
N LEU A 4 21.55 13.05 10.42
CA LEU A 4 22.32 12.05 11.18
C LEU A 4 23.33 11.29 10.30
N ASN A 5 23.38 11.56 8.98
CA ASN A 5 24.26 10.89 8.01
C ASN A 5 24.29 9.35 8.14
N ARG A 6 23.11 8.73 8.35
CA ARG A 6 22.99 7.26 8.41
C ARG A 6 22.60 6.69 7.04
N GLY A 7 23.44 5.79 6.50
CA GLY A 7 23.22 5.07 5.24
C GLY A 7 24.25 5.41 4.14
N THR A 8 24.64 4.43 3.31
CA THR A 8 25.70 4.54 2.29
C THR A 8 25.22 4.42 0.84
N VAL A 9 23.94 4.07 0.63
CA VAL A 9 23.40 3.65 -0.69
C VAL A 9 22.43 4.71 -1.28
N GLY A 10 22.23 5.85 -0.62
CA GLY A 10 21.39 6.94 -1.11
C GLY A 10 20.77 7.79 -0.01
N ASN A 11 19.97 8.79 -0.40
CA ASN A 11 19.40 9.80 0.51
C ASN A 11 17.89 9.64 0.75
N ASN A 12 17.25 8.64 0.13
CA ASN A 12 15.85 8.30 0.36
C ASN A 12 15.77 7.39 1.58
N VAL A 13 14.95 7.76 2.56
CA VAL A 13 14.92 7.10 3.87
C VAL A 13 13.51 6.75 4.33
N MET A 14 12.49 7.16 3.59
CA MET A 14 11.10 6.95 3.95
C MET A 14 10.63 5.56 3.49
N TYR A 15 9.92 4.87 4.36
CA TYR A 15 9.21 3.63 4.09
C TYR A 15 7.72 3.87 4.31
N PHE A 16 6.89 3.52 3.32
CA PHE A 16 5.44 3.61 3.43
C PHE A 16 4.81 2.23 3.27
N GLU A 17 3.75 1.99 4.03
CA GLU A 17 2.81 0.90 3.79
C GLU A 17 1.45 1.49 3.43
N THR A 18 0.83 0.88 2.44
CA THR A 18 -0.50 1.20 1.93
C THR A 18 -1.32 -0.09 1.87
N GLY A 19 -2.59 -0.01 1.55
CA GLY A 19 -3.41 -1.20 1.42
C GLY A 19 -4.86 -0.86 1.18
N GLN A 20 -5.46 -1.57 0.22
CA GLN A 20 -6.89 -1.49 -0.03
C GLN A 20 -7.69 -1.79 1.25
N GLY A 21 -8.69 -0.96 1.49
CA GLY A 21 -9.56 -1.05 2.66
C GLY A 21 -9.18 -0.11 3.80
N SER A 22 -7.93 0.38 3.85
CA SER A 22 -7.46 1.25 4.95
C SER A 22 -8.31 2.51 5.14
N ALA A 23 -8.63 3.21 4.05
CA ALA A 23 -9.48 4.40 4.10
C ALA A 23 -10.94 4.09 4.49
N LEU A 24 -11.46 2.93 4.08
CA LEU A 24 -12.81 2.49 4.43
C LEU A 24 -12.89 2.05 5.90
N SER A 25 -11.88 1.35 6.42
CA SER A 25 -11.78 0.98 7.84
C SER A 25 -11.68 2.19 8.77
N ALA A 26 -11.13 3.30 8.28
CA ALA A 26 -11.02 4.57 9.00
C ALA A 26 -12.23 5.51 8.81
N ASP A 27 -13.27 5.09 8.10
CA ASP A 27 -14.42 5.93 7.71
C ASP A 27 -14.02 7.24 7.02
N ALA A 28 -12.95 7.18 6.22
CA ALA A 28 -12.30 8.31 5.56
C ALA A 28 -12.22 8.14 4.03
N ASN A 29 -13.00 7.22 3.46
CA ASN A 29 -13.08 7.02 2.01
C ASN A 29 -14.04 8.00 1.32
N PHE A 30 -14.95 8.64 2.07
CA PHE A 30 -15.91 9.63 1.56
C PHE A 30 -16.70 9.15 0.33
N GLY A 31 -17.11 7.87 0.33
CA GLY A 31 -17.85 7.25 -0.78
C GLY A 31 -16.99 6.83 -1.98
N ILE A 32 -15.67 7.03 -1.93
CA ILE A 32 -14.74 6.62 -2.99
C ILE A 32 -14.37 5.14 -2.83
N ASP A 33 -14.16 4.47 -3.97
CA ASP A 33 -13.74 3.07 -4.00
C ASP A 33 -12.30 2.87 -3.46
N GLN A 34 -11.99 1.64 -3.05
CA GLN A 34 -10.72 1.31 -2.41
C GLN A 34 -9.51 1.47 -3.34
N GLN A 35 -9.66 1.22 -4.65
CA GLN A 35 -8.55 1.34 -5.62
C GLN A 35 -8.18 2.81 -5.82
N THR A 36 -9.18 3.69 -5.90
CA THR A 36 -8.95 5.14 -6.02
C THR A 36 -8.34 5.70 -4.74
N CYS A 37 -8.78 5.26 -3.56
CA CYS A 37 -8.16 5.64 -2.29
C CYS A 37 -6.69 5.20 -2.21
N GLU A 38 -6.40 3.98 -2.66
CA GLU A 38 -5.03 3.45 -2.71
C GLU A 38 -4.14 4.27 -3.66
N ALA A 39 -4.65 4.62 -4.85
CA ALA A 39 -3.94 5.48 -5.79
C ALA A 39 -3.57 6.84 -5.18
N ARG A 40 -4.44 7.42 -4.35
CA ARG A 40 -4.17 8.66 -3.62
C ARG A 40 -3.07 8.48 -2.57
N ALA A 41 -3.02 7.34 -1.89
CA ALA A 41 -1.95 7.03 -0.93
C ALA A 41 -0.57 7.01 -1.63
N TYR A 42 -0.48 6.43 -2.83
CA TYR A 42 0.75 6.46 -3.63
C TYR A 42 1.15 7.87 -4.06
N ALA A 43 0.18 8.71 -4.44
CA ALA A 43 0.45 10.11 -4.78
C ALA A 43 1.05 10.88 -3.59
N VAL A 44 0.55 10.63 -2.37
CA VAL A 44 1.12 11.19 -1.14
C VAL A 44 2.53 10.64 -0.90
N ALA A 45 2.72 9.32 -1.00
CA ALA A 45 4.03 8.69 -0.79
C ALA A 45 5.08 9.28 -1.76
N ARG A 46 4.74 9.41 -3.05
CA ARG A 46 5.62 9.96 -4.10
C ARG A 46 6.19 11.34 -3.73
N HIS A 47 5.39 12.21 -3.12
CA HIS A 47 5.83 13.56 -2.74
C HIS A 47 7.07 13.55 -1.83
N PHE A 48 7.25 12.49 -1.03
CA PHE A 48 8.36 12.36 -0.08
C PHE A 48 9.59 11.64 -0.64
N SER A 49 9.60 11.28 -1.94
CA SER A 49 10.70 10.53 -2.56
C SER A 49 11.11 9.30 -1.74
N PRO A 50 10.20 8.33 -1.54
CA PRO A 50 10.43 7.22 -0.62
C PRO A 50 11.55 6.31 -1.12
N LEU A 51 12.14 5.57 -0.18
CA LEU A 51 13.04 4.48 -0.53
C LEU A 51 12.23 3.30 -1.07
N LEU A 52 11.13 2.98 -0.38
CA LEU A 52 10.25 1.85 -0.67
C LEU A 52 8.82 2.20 -0.23
N THR A 53 7.84 1.83 -1.04
CA THR A 53 6.41 1.85 -0.73
C THR A 53 5.87 0.46 -0.97
N ASN A 54 5.20 -0.10 0.03
CA ASN A 54 4.60 -1.43 -0.06
C ASN A 54 3.08 -1.32 -0.03
N THR A 55 2.42 -2.11 -0.87
CA THR A 55 0.98 -2.38 -0.72
C THR A 55 0.78 -3.68 0.05
N VAL A 56 -0.04 -3.62 1.08
CA VAL A 56 -0.38 -4.74 1.95
C VAL A 56 -1.80 -5.19 1.61
N VAL A 57 -1.91 -6.43 1.14
CA VAL A 57 -3.17 -6.98 0.63
C VAL A 57 -3.62 -8.14 1.51
N GLY A 58 -4.86 -8.07 2.02
CA GLY A 58 -5.47 -9.11 2.85
C GLY A 58 -5.18 -9.04 4.35
N PHE A 59 -4.63 -7.92 4.82
CA PHE A 59 -4.34 -7.71 6.25
C PHE A 59 -5.59 -7.44 7.11
N ILE A 60 -6.53 -6.65 6.58
CA ILE A 60 -7.67 -6.13 7.36
C ILE A 60 -8.67 -7.27 7.65
N GLY A 61 -9.17 -7.92 6.59
CA GLY A 61 -10.05 -9.06 6.73
C GLY A 61 -10.87 -9.38 5.47
N PRO A 62 -11.60 -10.51 5.48
CA PRO A 62 -12.40 -10.98 4.35
C PRO A 62 -13.58 -10.07 4.00
N GLU A 63 -14.00 -9.18 4.91
CA GLU A 63 -15.01 -8.16 4.67
C GLU A 63 -14.58 -7.08 3.65
N TYR A 64 -13.28 -6.96 3.38
CA TYR A 64 -12.73 -6.11 2.32
C TYR A 64 -12.28 -6.90 1.10
N LEU A 65 -11.58 -8.03 1.30
CA LEU A 65 -11.11 -8.94 0.25
C LEU A 65 -11.33 -10.41 0.70
N TYR A 66 -12.40 -11.02 0.20
CA TYR A 66 -12.97 -12.26 0.73
C TYR A 66 -12.25 -13.54 0.27
N HIS A 67 -11.81 -13.61 -0.99
CA HIS A 67 -11.28 -14.85 -1.58
C HIS A 67 -9.98 -14.65 -2.36
N GLY A 68 -9.21 -15.72 -2.58
CA GLY A 68 -7.90 -15.70 -3.23
C GLY A 68 -7.82 -14.91 -4.55
N LYS A 69 -8.86 -14.97 -5.39
CA LYS A 69 -8.90 -14.19 -6.65
C LYS A 69 -8.89 -12.67 -6.43
N GLN A 70 -9.52 -12.18 -5.35
CA GLN A 70 -9.56 -10.76 -5.00
C GLN A 70 -8.20 -10.31 -4.46
N LEU A 71 -7.57 -11.13 -3.61
CA LEU A 71 -6.22 -10.88 -3.10
C LEU A 71 -5.18 -10.77 -4.23
N ILE A 72 -5.19 -11.73 -5.17
CA ILE A 72 -4.28 -11.72 -6.33
C ILE A 72 -4.53 -10.49 -7.21
N ARG A 73 -5.80 -10.18 -7.52
CA ARG A 73 -6.16 -9.00 -8.31
C ARG A 73 -5.71 -7.70 -7.63
N ALA A 74 -5.97 -7.54 -6.33
CA ALA A 74 -5.60 -6.36 -5.58
C ALA A 74 -4.08 -6.16 -5.52
N GLY A 75 -3.31 -7.24 -5.33
CA GLY A 75 -1.85 -7.21 -5.38
C GLY A 75 -1.31 -6.76 -6.73
N LEU A 76 -1.83 -7.33 -7.83
CA LEU A 76 -1.44 -6.93 -9.19
C LEU A 76 -1.84 -5.49 -9.52
N ALA A 77 -3.04 -5.07 -9.11
CA ALA A 77 -3.53 -3.72 -9.34
C ALA A 77 -2.74 -2.67 -8.55
N GLY A 78 -2.41 -2.95 -7.28
CA GLY A 78 -1.56 -2.09 -6.45
C GLY A 78 -0.19 -1.89 -7.09
N HIS A 79 0.48 -3.00 -7.45
CA HIS A 79 1.78 -2.98 -8.11
C HIS A 79 1.80 -2.16 -9.42
N PHE A 80 0.79 -2.33 -10.28
CA PHE A 80 0.70 -1.57 -11.53
C PHE A 80 0.57 -0.06 -11.27
N VAL A 81 -0.32 0.33 -10.36
CA VAL A 81 -0.57 1.74 -10.07
C VAL A 81 0.65 2.40 -9.40
N GLU A 82 1.33 1.73 -8.45
CA GLU A 82 2.58 2.23 -7.85
C GLU A 82 3.66 2.52 -8.89
N ASN A 83 3.81 1.64 -9.88
CA ASN A 83 4.73 1.85 -10.99
C ASN A 83 4.36 3.08 -11.82
N CYS A 84 3.07 3.31 -12.10
CA CYS A 84 2.62 4.54 -12.77
C CYS A 84 2.95 5.80 -11.95
N TRP A 85 3.01 5.70 -10.62
CA TRP A 85 3.44 6.78 -9.73
C TRP A 85 4.96 6.83 -9.49
N ALA A 86 5.74 6.00 -10.19
CA ALA A 86 7.21 5.91 -10.08
C ALA A 86 7.71 5.69 -8.64
N CYS A 87 6.94 4.98 -7.82
CA CYS A 87 7.36 4.57 -6.48
C CYS A 87 8.16 3.26 -6.56
N ARG A 88 9.22 3.12 -5.75
CA ARG A 88 9.91 1.83 -5.57
C ARG A 88 8.99 0.90 -4.76
N TRP A 89 8.83 -0.34 -5.19
CA TRP A 89 7.67 -1.16 -4.81
C TRP A 89 8.02 -2.54 -4.26
N ALA A 90 7.18 -3.05 -3.36
CA ALA A 90 6.99 -4.48 -3.09
C ALA A 90 5.55 -4.77 -2.66
N VAL A 91 5.06 -6.00 -2.88
CA VAL A 91 3.71 -6.42 -2.47
C VAL A 91 3.82 -7.36 -1.27
N ILE A 92 3.11 -7.04 -0.19
CA ILE A 92 2.97 -7.91 0.98
C ILE A 92 1.61 -8.61 0.91
N LEU A 93 1.63 -9.90 0.59
CA LEU A 93 0.43 -10.75 0.56
C LEU A 93 0.21 -11.39 1.93
N LEU A 94 -0.92 -11.09 2.54
CA LEU A 94 -1.34 -11.69 3.81
C LEU A 94 -2.71 -12.35 3.62
N HIS A 95 -2.90 -13.49 4.27
CA HIS A 95 -4.18 -14.15 4.34
C HIS A 95 -4.54 -14.38 5.80
N LYS A 96 -5.53 -13.64 6.29
CA LYS A 96 -6.06 -13.82 7.64
C LYS A 96 -7.06 -14.99 7.62
N SER A 97 -6.62 -16.15 8.11
CA SER A 97 -7.52 -17.27 8.38
C SER A 97 -8.55 -16.84 9.43
N ARG A 98 -9.85 -17.03 9.15
CA ARG A 98 -10.89 -16.92 10.20
C ARG A 98 -10.63 -18.04 11.19
N ARG A 99 -10.16 -17.72 12.40
CA ARG A 99 -10.37 -18.62 13.53
C ARG A 99 -11.86 -18.61 13.82
N ASN A 100 -12.51 -19.76 13.64
CA ASN A 100 -13.77 -20.05 14.30
C ASN A 100 -13.54 -20.09 15.81
#